data_AF-R0I781-F1
#
_entry.id   AF-R0I781-F1
#
_cell.length_a   1.000
_cell.length_b   1.000
_cell.length_c   1.000
_cell.angle_alpha   90.00
_cell.angle_beta   90.00
_cell.angle_gamma   90.00
#
_symmetry.space_group_name_H-M   'P 1'
#
loop_
_entity.id
_entity.type
_entity.pdbx_description
1 polymer ?
#
loop_
_entity_poly.entity_id
_entity_poly.type
_entity_poly.pdbx_seq_one_letter_code
_entity_poly.pdbx_strand_id
1 'polypeptide(L)'
;MKPETEEAIQAAKGLLMDLVVVASLVRTLTDSFGSASDLYRKLKRKSNPKDSDDEDDKLFIRKSFHRRRDSGVGKDACDSEEELIFTSSIQVRAEYDRGYKKHGELFARGDSTTQIQLQSQIIQLQQVLLSIHQDMLVSSYLAPSSSHSHLVRLIQTTRTARAASIAALSMQYERMIPPPSPKPRQPESPCSPPGAFPAMEDVWHTTKPFKPRRRSADSSSSSSLSGDKEIRILPIPNRKPDRKPAPEPEPKPQPKPEPEPELKPRPKLDTRPSFPPSKPRLFCLYAKDLQDDPWLPLAKSYRPCGDNKCPFCRTYLSMRPGKVWEIVVDNCKEPRSSHRKSAYRVFRIKNRFIVKSHREQGGFACVLCARFRRFDMLCRDIGSLIDHLWREHTADELEWDIDVVEC
;
A
#
# COMPACT_ATOMS: atom_id res chain seq x y z
N MET A 1 33.39 15.83 16.33
CA MET A 1 33.47 15.25 14.98
C MET A 1 34.29 16.21 14.12
N LYS A 2 35.15 15.71 13.21
CA LYS A 2 36.05 16.57 12.44
C LYS A 2 35.27 17.24 11.31
N PRO A 3 35.49 18.54 11.02
CA PRO A 3 34.76 19.27 9.97
C PRO A 3 34.83 18.58 8.59
N GLU A 4 35.94 17.91 8.29
CA GLU A 4 36.11 17.11 7.06
C GLU A 4 35.09 15.98 6.91
N THR A 5 34.61 15.40 8.02
CA THR A 5 33.60 14.33 7.98
C THR A 5 32.21 14.87 7.66
N GLU A 6 31.88 16.10 8.08
CA GLU A 6 30.60 16.73 7.75
C GLU A 6 30.55 17.13 6.28
N GLU A 7 31.65 17.65 5.73
CA GLU A 7 31.75 18.02 4.32
C GLU A 7 31.65 16.80 3.40
N ALA A 8 32.32 15.69 3.75
CA ALA A 8 32.20 14.42 3.04
C ALA A 8 30.77 13.85 3.09
N ILE A 9 30.08 13.98 4.23
CA ILE A 9 28.67 13.57 4.37
C ILE A 9 27.75 14.47 3.53
N GLN A 10 27.99 15.78 3.50
CA GLN A 10 27.22 16.74 2.70
C GLN A 10 27.38 16.46 1.20
N ALA A 11 28.61 16.20 0.75
CA ALA A 11 28.92 15.82 -0.64
C ALA A 11 28.31 14.47 -1.01
N ALA A 12 28.40 13.46 -0.13
CA ALA A 12 27.79 12.15 -0.34
C ALA A 12 26.26 12.22 -0.38
N LYS A 13 25.63 13.09 0.42
CA LYS A 13 24.18 13.35 0.35
C LYS A 13 23.78 13.92 -1.00
N GLY A 14 24.55 14.86 -1.55
CA GLY A 14 24.31 15.41 -2.90
C GLY A 14 24.33 14.34 -3.98
N LEU A 15 25.31 13.44 -3.94
CA LEU A 15 25.44 12.34 -4.92
C LEU A 15 24.37 11.25 -4.75
N LEU A 16 23.99 10.92 -3.51
CA LEU A 16 22.96 9.93 -3.23
C LEU A 16 21.55 10.40 -3.60
N MET A 17 21.26 11.70 -3.44
CA MET A 17 19.97 12.24 -3.89
C MET A 17 19.85 12.21 -5.41
N ASP A 18 20.96 12.34 -6.15
CA ASP A 18 20.95 12.41 -7.61
C ASP A 18 20.90 11.03 -8.29
N LEU A 19 21.25 9.94 -7.59
CA LEU A 19 21.42 8.63 -8.21
C LEU A 19 20.09 7.90 -8.52
N VAL A 20 19.00 8.17 -7.79
CA VAL A 20 17.74 7.41 -7.96
C VAL A 20 16.48 8.23 -7.67
N VAL A 21 16.40 9.43 -8.26
CA VAL A 21 15.32 10.39 -7.98
C VAL A 21 13.95 9.83 -8.39
N VAL A 22 13.78 9.37 -9.64
CA VAL A 22 12.47 8.90 -10.12
C VAL A 22 12.01 7.65 -9.39
N ALA A 23 12.88 6.68 -9.08
CA ALA A 23 12.46 5.51 -8.31
C ALA A 23 11.99 5.89 -6.89
N SER A 24 12.68 6.83 -6.25
CA SER A 24 12.31 7.32 -4.92
C SER A 24 10.96 8.05 -4.95
N LEU A 25 10.71 8.84 -5.99
CA LEU A 25 9.42 9.50 -6.23
C LEU A 25 8.30 8.49 -6.49
N VAL A 26 8.53 7.48 -7.33
CA VAL A 26 7.56 6.42 -7.59
C VAL A 26 7.23 5.67 -6.29
N ARG A 27 8.22 5.34 -5.46
CA ARG A 27 7.98 4.71 -4.15
C ARG A 27 7.11 5.59 -3.26
N THR A 28 7.46 6.87 -3.13
CA THR A 28 6.72 7.84 -2.30
C THR A 28 5.28 8.02 -2.80
N LEU A 29 5.10 8.04 -4.12
CA LEU A 29 3.78 8.10 -4.75
C LEU A 29 2.98 6.81 -4.48
N THR A 30 3.59 5.63 -4.53
CA THR A 30 2.90 4.38 -4.17
C THR A 30 2.49 4.32 -2.70
N ASP A 31 3.30 4.87 -1.80
CA ASP A 31 2.96 4.98 -0.36
C ASP A 31 1.80 5.98 -0.15
N SER A 32 1.77 7.06 -0.94
CA SER A 32 0.69 8.04 -0.93
C SER A 32 -0.63 7.45 -1.45
N PHE A 33 -0.59 6.60 -2.48
CA PHE A 33 -1.78 5.84 -2.91
C PHE A 33 -2.27 4.86 -1.83
N GLY A 34 -1.37 4.18 -1.12
CA GLY A 34 -1.76 3.33 0.01
C GLY A 34 -2.48 4.12 1.11
N SER A 35 -1.97 5.31 1.44
CA SER A 35 -2.63 6.22 2.39
C SER A 35 -4.01 6.68 1.90
N ALA A 36 -4.16 6.95 0.59
CA ALA A 36 -5.44 7.27 -0.03
C ALA A 36 -6.44 6.10 0.04
N SER A 37 -6.00 4.87 -0.20
CA SER A 37 -6.81 3.65 -0.04
C SER A 37 -7.33 3.47 1.38
N ASP A 38 -6.49 3.69 2.38
CA ASP A 38 -6.89 3.61 3.79
C ASP A 38 -7.90 4.68 4.17
N LEU A 39 -7.70 5.92 3.69
CA LEU A 39 -8.65 7.02 3.88
C LEU A 39 -9.98 6.73 3.19
N TYR A 40 -9.96 6.22 1.96
CA TYR A 40 -11.16 5.81 1.23
C TYR A 40 -11.98 4.80 2.02
N ARG A 41 -11.34 3.75 2.57
CA ARG A 41 -12.00 2.73 3.39
C ARG A 41 -12.65 3.35 4.64
N LYS A 42 -11.98 4.32 5.28
CA LYS A 42 -12.53 5.05 6.44
C LYS A 42 -13.74 5.89 6.06
N LEU A 43 -13.67 6.63 4.96
CA LEU A 43 -14.77 7.47 4.47
C LEU A 43 -15.97 6.61 4.03
N LYS A 44 -15.74 5.49 3.34
CA LYS A 44 -16.80 4.57 2.88
C LYS A 44 -17.56 3.93 4.05
N ARG A 45 -16.86 3.54 5.13
CA ARG A 45 -17.49 3.05 6.36
C ARG A 45 -18.37 4.09 7.03
N LYS A 46 -17.92 5.36 7.05
CA LYS A 46 -18.71 6.47 7.61
C LYS A 46 -19.94 6.82 6.77
N SER A 47 -19.86 6.70 5.45
CA SER A 47 -20.98 7.03 4.56
C SER A 47 -22.12 6.01 4.62
N ASN A 48 -21.83 4.74 4.98
CA ASN A 48 -22.82 3.66 5.06
C ASN A 48 -22.89 3.08 6.49
N PRO A 49 -23.48 3.79 7.48
CA PRO A 49 -23.60 3.29 8.84
C PRO A 49 -24.59 2.12 9.00
N LYS A 50 -25.43 1.85 7.99
CA LYS A 50 -26.57 0.92 8.10
C LYS A 50 -26.25 -0.58 8.10
N ASP A 51 -25.03 -1.00 7.76
CA ASP A 51 -24.65 -2.43 7.69
C ASP A 51 -23.86 -2.92 8.92
N SER A 52 -23.79 -2.14 10.01
CA SER A 52 -22.90 -2.44 11.15
C SER A 52 -23.59 -2.88 12.44
N ASP A 53 -24.94 -2.93 12.51
CA ASP A 53 -25.68 -3.11 13.77
C ASP A 53 -26.50 -4.42 13.89
N ASP A 54 -26.42 -5.36 12.94
CA ASP A 54 -27.27 -6.57 12.93
C ASP A 54 -26.56 -7.92 13.21
N GLU A 55 -25.34 -7.91 13.75
CA GLU A 55 -24.57 -9.15 14.02
C GLU A 55 -24.32 -9.41 15.52
N ASP A 56 -25.35 -9.28 16.37
CA ASP A 56 -25.24 -9.71 17.78
C ASP A 56 -26.42 -10.54 18.33
N ASP A 57 -27.46 -10.92 17.55
CA ASP A 57 -28.65 -11.58 18.12
C ASP A 57 -29.27 -12.77 17.34
N LYS A 58 -28.47 -13.65 16.73
CA LYS A 58 -28.98 -14.95 16.21
C LYS A 58 -28.12 -16.16 16.56
N LEU A 59 -28.13 -16.50 17.85
CA LEU A 59 -28.05 -17.89 18.27
C LEU A 59 -29.46 -18.52 18.16
N PHE A 60 -29.52 -19.73 17.60
CA PHE A 60 -30.68 -20.62 17.42
C PHE A 60 -31.60 -20.36 16.21
N ILE A 61 -31.46 -21.17 15.15
CA ILE A 61 -32.41 -22.25 14.78
C ILE A 61 -31.97 -22.96 13.49
N ARG A 62 -31.93 -24.30 13.60
CA ARG A 62 -31.92 -25.36 12.58
C ARG A 62 -32.48 -25.02 11.19
N LYS A 63 -31.84 -25.63 10.18
CA LYS A 63 -32.39 -26.21 8.93
C LYS A 63 -33.17 -25.25 8.00
N SER A 64 -32.70 -25.12 6.76
CA SER A 64 -33.40 -25.74 5.62
C SER A 64 -32.59 -25.61 4.33
N PHE A 65 -32.31 -26.74 3.71
CA PHE A 65 -31.96 -26.81 2.29
C PHE A 65 -33.20 -26.42 1.48
N HIS A 66 -33.24 -25.21 0.90
CA HIS A 66 -34.08 -24.96 -0.26
C HIS A 66 -33.38 -24.14 -1.35
N ARG A 67 -33.30 -24.83 -2.50
CA ARG A 67 -33.10 -24.36 -3.86
C ARG A 67 -33.80 -23.04 -4.20
N ARG A 68 -33.12 -22.29 -5.09
CA ARG A 68 -33.61 -21.44 -6.20
C ARG A 68 -34.46 -20.21 -5.86
N ARG A 69 -33.84 -19.03 -6.06
CA ARG A 69 -34.39 -17.89 -6.83
C ARG A 69 -33.22 -16.97 -7.15
N ASP A 70 -32.59 -17.09 -8.30
CA ASP A 70 -32.90 -16.27 -9.49
C ASP A 70 -33.56 -14.93 -9.14
N SER A 71 -32.73 -13.96 -8.81
CA SER A 71 -33.06 -12.54 -8.72
C SER A 71 -31.78 -11.78 -9.03
N GLY A 72 -31.42 -11.75 -10.31
CA GLY A 72 -30.61 -10.67 -10.81
C GLY A 72 -31.36 -9.36 -10.59
N VAL A 73 -30.66 -8.35 -10.07
CA VAL A 73 -30.92 -6.92 -10.28
C VAL A 73 -29.74 -6.17 -9.64
N GLY A 74 -28.83 -5.76 -10.54
CA GLY A 74 -27.90 -4.64 -10.46
C GLY A 74 -27.40 -4.16 -9.11
N LYS A 75 -26.20 -4.60 -8.72
CA LYS A 75 -25.33 -3.85 -7.79
C LYS A 75 -23.85 -3.87 -8.20
N ASP A 76 -23.57 -3.94 -9.50
CA ASP A 76 -22.20 -4.10 -10.03
C ASP A 76 -21.49 -2.76 -10.37
N ALA A 77 -22.13 -1.61 -10.16
CA ALA A 77 -21.57 -0.32 -10.57
C ALA A 77 -20.63 0.34 -9.53
N CYS A 78 -20.66 -0.07 -8.25
CA CYS A 78 -19.84 0.55 -7.19
C CYS A 78 -18.48 -0.12 -6.96
N ASP A 79 -18.30 -1.39 -7.33
CA ASP A 79 -17.03 -2.10 -7.11
C ASP A 79 -15.91 -1.60 -8.05
N SER A 80 -16.29 -1.02 -9.19
CA SER A 80 -15.32 -0.47 -10.15
C SER A 80 -14.48 0.67 -9.56
N GLU A 81 -15.07 1.55 -8.74
CA GLU A 81 -14.32 2.72 -8.22
C GLU A 81 -13.34 2.35 -7.11
N GLU A 82 -13.74 1.38 -6.27
CA GLU A 82 -12.91 0.87 -5.20
C GLU A 82 -11.68 0.15 -5.76
N GLU A 83 -11.89 -0.74 -6.73
CA GLU A 83 -10.81 -1.46 -7.41
C GLU A 83 -9.81 -0.51 -8.07
N LEU A 84 -10.29 0.60 -8.65
CA LEU A 84 -9.42 1.61 -9.29
C LEU A 84 -8.46 2.28 -8.31
N ILE A 85 -8.89 2.55 -7.06
CA ILE A 85 -8.01 3.16 -6.05
C ILE A 85 -6.96 2.13 -5.60
N PHE A 86 -7.37 0.89 -5.32
CA PHE A 86 -6.46 -0.15 -4.85
C PHE A 86 -5.43 -0.57 -5.92
N THR A 87 -5.80 -0.55 -7.19
CA THR A 87 -4.90 -0.92 -8.30
C THR A 87 -3.98 0.23 -8.75
N SER A 88 -4.20 1.47 -8.29
CA SER A 88 -3.44 2.65 -8.72
C SER A 88 -1.94 2.52 -8.48
N SER A 89 -1.54 2.03 -7.29
CA SER A 89 -0.13 1.84 -6.92
C SER A 89 0.55 0.77 -7.78
N ILE A 90 -0.16 -0.33 -8.05
CA ILE A 90 0.31 -1.45 -8.88
C ILE A 90 0.53 -1.00 -10.32
N GLN A 91 -0.41 -0.24 -10.88
CA GLN A 91 -0.32 0.24 -12.27
C GLN A 91 0.87 1.18 -12.48
N VAL A 92 1.07 2.15 -11.57
CA VAL A 92 2.22 3.06 -11.64
C VAL A 92 3.55 2.32 -11.46
N ARG A 93 3.60 1.34 -10.55
CA ARG A 93 4.80 0.51 -10.35
C ARG A 93 5.10 -0.35 -11.58
N ALA A 94 4.09 -1.00 -12.16
CA ALA A 94 4.24 -1.80 -13.37
C ALA A 94 4.74 -0.97 -14.56
N GLU A 95 4.25 0.28 -14.69
CA GLU A 95 4.73 1.23 -15.69
C GLU A 95 6.21 1.57 -15.51
N TYR A 96 6.61 1.86 -14.26
CA TYR A 96 8.00 2.14 -13.90
C TYR A 96 8.90 0.92 -14.18
N ASP A 97 8.49 -0.26 -13.72
CA ASP A 97 9.24 -1.52 -13.90
C ASP A 97 9.43 -1.84 -15.39
N ARG A 98 8.44 -1.54 -16.23
CA ARG A 98 8.54 -1.69 -17.69
C ARG A 98 9.65 -0.83 -18.29
N GLY A 99 9.74 0.43 -17.87
CA GLY A 99 10.80 1.35 -18.32
C GLY A 99 12.16 0.96 -17.76
N TYR A 100 12.23 0.61 -16.48
CA TYR A 100 13.45 0.18 -15.81
C TYR A 100 14.02 -1.10 -16.43
N LYS A 101 13.18 -2.07 -16.79
CA LYS A 101 13.64 -3.32 -17.44
C LYS A 101 14.37 -3.07 -18.76
N LYS A 102 14.04 -2.00 -19.48
CA LYS A 102 14.62 -1.69 -20.80
C LYS A 102 15.83 -0.76 -20.71
N HIS A 103 15.81 0.19 -19.79
CA HIS A 103 16.81 1.26 -19.71
C HIS A 103 17.64 1.27 -18.41
N GLY A 104 17.32 0.39 -17.45
CA GLY A 104 18.05 0.21 -16.20
C GLY A 104 18.12 1.49 -15.36
N GLU A 105 19.29 1.73 -14.78
CA GLU A 105 19.56 2.83 -13.86
C GLU A 105 19.31 4.22 -14.47
N LEU A 106 19.52 4.38 -15.78
CA LEU A 106 19.23 5.65 -16.46
C LEU A 106 17.76 6.05 -16.35
N PHE A 107 16.85 5.07 -16.41
CA PHE A 107 15.42 5.31 -16.23
C PHE A 107 15.05 5.53 -14.77
N ALA A 108 15.75 4.88 -13.84
CA ALA A 108 15.55 5.08 -12.40
C ALA A 108 15.99 6.46 -11.92
N ARG A 109 17.04 7.02 -12.52
CA ARG A 109 17.44 8.42 -12.34
C ARG A 109 16.41 9.37 -12.96
N GLY A 110 16.02 9.06 -14.20
CA GLY A 110 15.04 9.80 -14.99
C GLY A 110 15.49 11.20 -15.36
N ASP A 111 14.60 11.94 -16.03
CA ASP A 111 14.84 13.33 -16.42
C ASP A 111 14.11 14.32 -15.50
N SER A 112 14.56 15.58 -15.51
CA SER A 112 14.00 16.64 -14.65
C SER A 112 12.51 16.87 -14.91
N THR A 113 12.05 16.68 -16.15
CA THR A 113 10.63 16.85 -16.51
C THR A 113 9.75 15.82 -15.80
N THR A 114 10.13 14.54 -15.85
CA THR A 114 9.37 13.49 -15.18
C THR A 114 9.47 13.60 -13.66
N GLN A 115 10.63 14.02 -13.13
CA GLN A 115 10.76 14.31 -11.69
C GLN A 115 9.77 15.39 -11.24
N ILE A 116 9.71 16.53 -11.94
CA ILE A 116 8.78 17.64 -11.64
C ILE A 116 7.32 17.17 -11.75
N GLN A 117 7.01 16.39 -12.79
CA GLN A 117 5.65 15.87 -12.99
C GLN A 117 5.21 14.94 -11.86
N LEU A 118 6.05 13.97 -11.48
CA LEU A 118 5.76 13.04 -10.38
C LEU A 118 5.67 13.76 -9.03
N GLN A 119 6.59 14.69 -8.75
CA GLN A 119 6.54 15.51 -7.53
C GLN A 119 5.24 16.31 -7.43
N SER A 120 4.80 16.93 -8.54
CA SER A 120 3.53 17.66 -8.59
C SER A 120 2.33 16.76 -8.24
N GLN A 121 2.30 15.52 -8.75
CA GLN A 121 1.23 14.57 -8.39
C GLN A 121 1.27 14.16 -6.92
N ILE A 122 2.45 13.93 -6.35
CA ILE A 122 2.62 13.61 -4.93
C ILE A 122 2.08 14.75 -4.06
N ILE A 123 2.49 15.99 -4.36
CA ILE A 123 2.08 17.18 -3.61
C ILE A 123 0.56 17.35 -3.69
N GLN A 124 -0.03 17.26 -4.87
CA GLN A 124 -1.49 17.40 -5.06
C GLN A 124 -2.26 16.32 -4.27
N LEU A 125 -1.80 15.07 -4.32
CA LEU A 125 -2.45 13.98 -3.60
C LEU A 125 -2.33 14.19 -2.08
N GLN A 126 -1.15 14.52 -1.58
CA GLN A 126 -0.91 14.78 -0.16
C GLN A 126 -1.72 15.97 0.37
N GLN A 127 -1.84 17.05 -0.40
CA GLN A 127 -2.68 18.21 -0.05
C GLN A 127 -4.16 17.81 0.13
N VAL A 128 -4.69 16.98 -0.78
CA VAL A 128 -6.08 16.51 -0.68
C VAL A 128 -6.27 15.58 0.52
N LEU A 129 -5.31 14.66 0.77
CA LEU A 129 -5.35 13.80 1.95
C LEU A 129 -5.36 14.61 3.25
N LEU A 130 -4.45 15.58 3.38
CA LEU A 130 -4.35 16.45 4.55
C LEU A 130 -5.62 17.30 4.74
N SER A 131 -6.14 17.90 3.67
CA SER A 131 -7.39 18.67 3.72
C SER A 131 -8.54 17.81 4.22
N ILE A 132 -8.73 16.59 3.68
CA ILE A 132 -9.80 15.69 4.13
C ILE A 132 -9.59 15.27 5.60
N HIS A 133 -8.35 15.00 6.01
CA HIS A 133 -8.06 14.66 7.40
C HIS A 133 -8.37 15.82 8.36
N GLN A 134 -8.00 17.05 8.00
CA GLN A 134 -8.31 18.25 8.78
C GLN A 134 -9.82 18.48 8.85
N ASP A 135 -10.52 18.37 7.72
CA ASP A 135 -11.98 18.50 7.65
C ASP A 135 -12.65 17.45 8.54
N MET A 136 -12.18 16.20 8.53
CA MET A 136 -12.70 15.15 9.42
C MET A 136 -12.46 15.41 10.90
N LEU A 137 -11.36 16.08 11.28
CA LEU A 137 -11.06 16.42 12.68
C LEU A 137 -11.92 17.59 13.16
N VAL A 138 -12.09 18.62 12.32
CA VAL A 138 -12.89 19.81 12.65
C VAL A 138 -14.39 19.46 12.61
N SER A 139 -14.83 18.67 11.63
CA SER A 139 -16.23 18.27 11.45
C SER A 139 -16.66 17.08 12.31
N SER A 140 -16.00 16.85 13.44
CA SER A 140 -16.35 15.81 14.44
C SER A 140 -17.82 15.84 14.89
N TYR A 141 -18.57 16.92 14.60
CA TYR A 141 -19.92 17.14 15.10
C TYR A 141 -21.08 17.22 14.09
N LEU A 142 -20.93 17.42 12.77
CA LEU A 142 -22.12 17.60 11.90
C LEU A 142 -21.98 17.16 10.43
N ALA A 143 -23.08 16.57 9.94
CA ALA A 143 -23.52 16.35 8.55
C ALA A 143 -22.88 15.19 7.72
N PRO A 144 -23.61 14.06 7.51
CA PRO A 144 -23.26 12.97 6.60
C PRO A 144 -22.95 13.38 5.14
N SER A 145 -23.42 14.55 4.70
CA SER A 145 -23.19 15.09 3.36
C SER A 145 -21.72 15.44 3.07
N SER A 146 -20.91 15.70 4.11
CA SER A 146 -19.48 15.98 3.96
C SER A 146 -18.69 14.74 3.50
N SER A 147 -19.03 13.55 4.00
CA SER A 147 -18.30 12.31 3.72
C SER A 147 -18.32 11.92 2.24
N HIS A 148 -19.46 12.11 1.56
CA HIS A 148 -19.58 11.83 0.13
C HIS A 148 -18.72 12.79 -0.71
N SER A 149 -18.72 14.09 -0.38
CA SER A 149 -17.90 15.09 -1.06
C SER A 149 -16.40 14.79 -0.93
N HIS A 150 -15.94 14.42 0.27
CA HIS A 150 -14.56 13.99 0.50
C HIS A 150 -14.21 12.73 -0.30
N LEU A 151 -15.13 11.76 -0.38
CA LEU A 151 -14.94 10.53 -1.13
C LEU A 151 -14.75 10.81 -2.63
N VAL A 152 -15.63 11.60 -3.22
CA VAL A 152 -15.55 11.99 -4.64
C VAL A 152 -14.26 12.74 -4.93
N ARG A 153 -13.88 13.70 -4.09
CA ARG A 153 -12.61 14.44 -4.22
C ARG A 153 -11.41 13.49 -4.18
N LEU A 154 -11.38 12.56 -3.23
CA LEU A 154 -10.30 11.58 -3.09
C LEU A 154 -10.19 10.66 -4.31
N ILE A 155 -11.32 10.10 -4.78
CA ILE A 155 -11.38 9.25 -5.97
C ILE A 155 -10.83 10.01 -7.18
N GLN A 156 -11.32 11.23 -7.41
CA GLN A 156 -10.94 12.03 -8.57
C GLN A 156 -9.44 12.38 -8.54
N THR A 157 -8.93 12.84 -7.40
CA THR A 157 -7.50 13.15 -7.27
C THR A 157 -6.63 11.91 -7.46
N THR A 158 -7.04 10.76 -6.92
CA THR A 158 -6.30 9.49 -7.11
C THR A 158 -6.27 9.07 -8.58
N ARG A 159 -7.40 9.15 -9.28
CA ARG A 159 -7.50 8.85 -10.73
C ARG A 159 -6.60 9.76 -11.56
N THR A 160 -6.65 11.06 -11.31
CA THR A 160 -5.83 12.06 -12.02
C THR A 160 -4.34 11.83 -11.75
N ALA A 161 -3.96 11.68 -10.48
CA ALA A 161 -2.58 11.44 -10.08
C ALA A 161 -2.01 10.18 -10.73
N ARG A 162 -2.79 9.08 -10.75
CA ARG A 162 -2.41 7.84 -11.43
C ARG A 162 -2.19 8.05 -12.92
N ALA A 163 -3.18 8.61 -13.62
CA ALA A 163 -3.12 8.79 -15.07
C ALA A 163 -1.95 9.70 -15.48
N ALA A 164 -1.77 10.82 -14.76
CA ALA A 164 -0.66 11.75 -14.99
C ALA A 164 0.71 11.13 -14.72
N SER A 165 0.82 10.28 -13.68
CA SER A 165 2.08 9.61 -13.34
C SER A 165 2.45 8.54 -14.37
N ILE A 166 1.48 7.76 -14.85
CA ILE A 166 1.68 6.80 -15.95
C ILE A 166 2.12 7.54 -17.23
N ALA A 167 1.45 8.63 -17.58
CA ALA A 167 1.81 9.45 -18.73
C ALA A 167 3.24 10.02 -18.61
N ALA A 168 3.62 10.53 -17.43
CA ALA A 168 4.96 11.05 -17.17
C ALA A 168 6.05 9.98 -17.38
N LEU A 169 5.83 8.78 -16.84
CA LEU A 169 6.75 7.64 -17.00
C LEU A 169 6.81 7.14 -18.46
N SER A 170 5.66 7.06 -19.14
CA SER A 170 5.62 6.69 -20.56
C SER A 170 6.33 7.72 -21.44
N MET A 171 6.16 9.01 -21.18
CA MET A 171 6.85 10.06 -21.93
C MET A 171 8.36 10.06 -21.66
N GLN A 172 8.79 9.75 -20.43
CA GLN A 172 10.21 9.54 -20.13
C GLN A 172 10.77 8.40 -20.97
N TYR A 173 10.04 7.29 -21.02
CA TYR A 173 10.42 6.11 -21.79
C TYR A 173 10.61 6.46 -23.27
N GLU A 174 9.67 7.18 -23.90
CA GLU A 174 9.78 7.61 -25.29
C GLU A 174 10.99 8.54 -25.53
N ARG A 175 11.28 9.48 -24.63
CA ARG A 175 12.45 10.38 -24.75
C ARG A 175 13.79 9.64 -24.65
N MET A 176 13.80 8.47 -24.01
CA MET A 176 15.00 7.66 -23.85
C MET A 176 15.24 6.67 -25.00
N ILE A 177 14.28 6.52 -25.92
CA ILE A 177 14.50 5.74 -27.13
C ILE A 177 15.46 6.52 -28.03
N PRO A 178 16.65 5.96 -28.36
CA PRO A 178 17.56 6.63 -29.28
C PRO A 178 16.84 6.92 -30.59
N PRO A 179 17.02 8.11 -31.20
CA PRO A 179 16.49 8.35 -32.52
C PRO A 179 17.01 7.23 -33.44
N PRO A 180 16.16 6.68 -34.33
CA PRO A 180 16.60 5.61 -35.23
C PRO A 180 17.83 6.13 -35.95
N SER A 181 18.97 5.46 -35.73
CA SER A 181 20.23 5.82 -36.36
C SER A 181 19.96 6.04 -37.84
N PRO A 182 20.33 7.18 -38.44
CA PRO A 182 20.11 7.39 -39.86
C PRO A 182 20.69 6.18 -40.55
N LYS A 183 19.82 5.39 -41.22
CA LYS A 183 20.27 4.22 -41.98
C LYS A 183 21.45 4.70 -42.80
N PRO A 184 22.63 4.03 -42.77
CA PRO A 184 23.72 4.35 -43.66
C PRO A 184 23.09 4.50 -45.03
N ARG A 185 23.18 5.70 -45.62
CA ARG A 185 22.72 5.89 -47.00
C ARG A 185 23.44 4.80 -47.76
N GLN A 186 22.69 3.77 -48.16
CA GLN A 186 23.17 2.80 -49.14
C GLN A 186 23.68 3.68 -50.27
N PRO A 187 24.96 3.52 -50.69
CA PRO A 187 25.50 4.30 -51.79
C PRO A 187 24.46 4.24 -52.90
N GLU A 188 23.90 5.41 -53.23
CA GLU A 188 22.82 5.50 -54.21
C GLU A 188 23.30 4.73 -55.43
N SER A 189 22.62 3.62 -55.74
CA SER A 189 22.89 2.91 -56.97
C SER A 189 22.77 3.95 -58.09
N PRO A 190 23.81 4.10 -58.93
CA PRO A 190 23.89 5.21 -59.87
C PRO A 190 22.58 5.30 -60.66
N CYS A 191 21.96 6.46 -60.54
CA CYS A 191 20.71 6.82 -61.18
C CYS A 191 20.83 6.46 -62.67
N SER A 192 20.03 5.48 -63.11
CA SER A 192 19.91 5.19 -64.53
C SER A 192 19.38 6.45 -65.22
N PRO A 193 20.00 6.88 -66.33
CA PRO A 193 19.65 8.15 -66.96
C PRO A 193 18.16 8.16 -67.35
N PRO A 194 17.46 9.29 -67.13
CA PRO A 194 16.06 9.42 -67.50
C PRO A 194 15.97 9.43 -69.03
N GLY A 195 15.52 8.34 -69.65
CA GLY A 195 15.25 8.33 -71.08
C GLY A 195 15.18 7.01 -71.86
N ALA A 196 15.33 5.83 -71.24
CA ALA A 196 15.31 4.57 -71.99
C ALA A 196 14.14 3.66 -71.62
N PHE A 197 13.08 3.75 -72.45
CA PHE A 197 12.01 2.80 -72.75
C PHE A 197 11.08 2.27 -71.63
N PRO A 198 9.75 2.18 -71.88
CA PRO A 198 8.81 1.49 -70.99
C PRO A 198 9.04 -0.03 -71.08
N ALA A 199 9.41 -0.65 -69.96
CA ALA A 199 9.40 -2.10 -69.85
C ALA A 199 7.95 -2.59 -69.73
N MET A 200 7.63 -3.48 -70.66
CA MET A 200 6.35 -4.10 -70.95
C MET A 200 5.80 -4.89 -69.75
N GLU A 201 4.48 -4.82 -69.59
CA GLU A 201 3.66 -5.54 -68.62
C GLU A 201 3.84 -7.06 -68.73
N ASP A 202 4.00 -7.76 -67.60
CA ASP A 202 3.72 -9.18 -67.52
C ASP A 202 2.57 -9.44 -66.55
N VAL A 203 1.41 -9.52 -67.18
CA VAL A 203 0.16 -10.10 -66.73
C VAL A 203 0.37 -11.57 -66.37
N TRP A 204 0.24 -11.92 -65.09
CA TRP A 204 -0.12 -13.28 -64.69
C TRP A 204 -1.25 -13.26 -63.68
N HIS A 205 -2.43 -13.57 -64.22
CA HIS A 205 -3.62 -13.96 -63.47
C HIS A 205 -3.33 -15.21 -62.64
N THR A 206 -3.74 -15.21 -61.37
CA THR A 206 -4.12 -16.47 -60.71
C THR A 206 -5.36 -16.24 -59.86
N THR A 207 -6.49 -16.51 -60.50
CA THR A 207 -7.80 -16.73 -59.92
C THR A 207 -7.75 -17.83 -58.85
N LYS A 208 -8.35 -17.57 -57.68
CA LYS A 208 -8.92 -18.62 -56.83
C LYS A 208 -10.35 -18.25 -56.41
N PRO A 209 -11.24 -19.25 -56.31
CA PRO A 209 -12.68 -19.03 -56.38
C PRO A 209 -13.34 -18.82 -55.01
N PHE A 210 -14.46 -18.14 -55.08
CA PHE A 210 -15.47 -17.91 -54.04
C PHE A 210 -15.89 -19.18 -53.28
N LYS A 211 -16.07 -19.04 -51.96
CA LYS A 211 -17.08 -19.79 -51.20
C LYS A 211 -18.09 -18.80 -50.59
N PRO A 212 -19.41 -19.03 -50.69
CA PRO A 212 -20.42 -18.12 -50.17
C PRO A 212 -20.92 -18.51 -48.76
N ARG A 213 -21.76 -17.62 -48.19
CA ARG A 213 -22.66 -17.78 -47.01
C ARG A 213 -22.02 -17.42 -45.65
N ARG A 214 -22.60 -16.60 -44.76
CA ARG A 214 -24.02 -16.28 -44.43
C ARG A 214 -24.21 -14.81 -44.03
N ARG A 215 -25.39 -14.29 -44.37
CA ARG A 215 -26.05 -13.10 -43.79
C ARG A 215 -26.39 -13.32 -42.31
N SER A 216 -26.28 -12.25 -41.51
CA SER A 216 -27.19 -11.78 -40.44
C SER A 216 -26.65 -10.41 -40.00
N ALA A 217 -27.27 -9.29 -40.38
CA ALA A 217 -28.43 -8.65 -39.77
C ALA A 217 -28.06 -7.73 -38.58
N ASP A 218 -28.27 -6.44 -38.84
CA ASP A 218 -28.74 -5.37 -37.95
C ASP A 218 -27.89 -4.93 -36.76
N SER A 219 -27.40 -3.68 -36.79
CA SER A 219 -28.03 -2.59 -36.02
C SER A 219 -27.23 -1.28 -36.08
N SER A 220 -27.86 -0.29 -36.71
CA SER A 220 -28.02 1.10 -36.25
C SER A 220 -26.80 1.96 -35.93
N SER A 221 -26.45 2.77 -36.93
CA SER A 221 -25.76 4.05 -36.83
C SER A 221 -26.60 5.09 -36.06
N SER A 222 -25.98 5.79 -35.10
CA SER A 222 -26.47 7.09 -34.64
C SER A 222 -25.31 8.08 -34.67
N SER A 223 -25.32 8.91 -35.71
CA SER A 223 -24.54 10.13 -35.87
C SER A 223 -25.01 11.19 -34.87
N SER A 224 -24.09 11.79 -34.14
CA SER A 224 -24.34 13.02 -33.38
C SER A 224 -23.24 14.01 -33.69
N LEU A 225 -23.63 15.07 -34.41
CA LEU A 225 -22.87 16.30 -34.57
C LEU A 225 -22.47 16.83 -33.18
N SER A 226 -21.21 17.20 -33.00
CA SER A 226 -20.83 18.12 -31.93
C SER A 226 -19.94 19.19 -32.53
N GLY A 227 -20.47 20.41 -32.56
CA GLY A 227 -19.83 21.58 -33.11
C GLY A 227 -18.64 22.03 -32.28
N ASP A 228 -17.60 22.46 -33.00
CA ASP A 228 -16.49 23.20 -32.48
C ASP A 228 -16.96 24.54 -31.91
N LYS A 229 -16.90 24.67 -30.58
CA LYS A 229 -16.93 25.96 -29.89
C LYS A 229 -15.52 26.29 -29.42
N GLU A 230 -14.90 27.16 -30.19
CA GLU A 230 -13.65 27.85 -29.91
C GLU A 230 -13.77 28.63 -28.58
N ILE A 231 -13.11 28.14 -27.53
CA ILE A 231 -13.01 28.83 -26.24
C ILE A 231 -11.87 29.84 -26.35
N ARG A 232 -12.19 31.11 -26.61
CA ARG A 232 -11.27 32.24 -26.44
C ARG A 232 -10.99 32.45 -24.95
N ILE A 233 -9.79 32.07 -24.54
CA ILE A 233 -9.24 32.35 -23.21
C ILE A 233 -8.89 33.84 -23.15
N LEU A 234 -9.63 34.61 -22.36
CA LEU A 234 -9.29 36.00 -22.03
C LEU A 234 -8.14 36.04 -20.99
N PRO A 235 -7.25 37.04 -21.05
CA PRO A 235 -6.15 37.17 -20.10
C PRO A 235 -6.65 37.56 -18.71
N ILE A 236 -6.13 36.85 -17.69
CA ILE A 236 -6.39 37.10 -16.27
C ILE A 236 -5.78 38.45 -15.85
N PRO A 237 -6.50 39.34 -15.14
CA PRO A 237 -5.95 40.62 -14.71
C PRO A 237 -4.92 40.43 -13.59
N ASN A 238 -3.77 41.09 -13.73
CA ASN A 238 -2.72 41.23 -12.71
C ASN A 238 -3.31 41.67 -11.36
N ARG A 239 -3.25 40.78 -10.37
CA ARG A 239 -3.49 41.13 -8.96
C ARG A 239 -2.23 41.80 -8.40
N LYS A 240 -2.41 43.03 -7.91
CA LYS A 240 -1.41 43.82 -7.20
C LYS A 240 -0.91 43.08 -5.94
N PRO A 241 0.36 43.25 -5.54
CA PRO A 241 0.89 42.69 -4.30
C PRO A 241 0.46 43.57 -3.12
N ASP A 242 -0.42 43.05 -2.26
CA ASP A 242 -0.76 43.69 -0.99
C ASP A 242 -0.02 43.02 0.18
N ARG A 243 0.62 43.88 0.97
CA ARG A 243 0.81 43.84 2.43
C ARG A 243 1.83 42.87 3.01
N LYS A 244 2.92 43.48 3.47
CA LYS A 244 3.84 42.98 4.51
C LYS A 244 3.07 42.44 5.73
N PRO A 245 3.40 41.24 6.23
CA PRO A 245 2.94 40.79 7.54
C PRO A 245 3.57 41.63 8.65
N ALA A 246 2.76 42.05 9.62
CA ALA A 246 3.23 42.66 10.85
C ALA A 246 3.98 41.62 11.72
N PRO A 247 5.00 42.03 12.50
CA PRO A 247 5.76 41.13 13.34
C PRO A 247 4.92 40.54 14.48
N GLU A 248 5.06 39.24 14.66
CA GLU A 248 4.42 38.43 15.70
C GLU A 248 5.02 38.79 17.08
N PRO A 249 4.21 38.97 18.14
CA PRO A 249 4.70 39.38 19.46
C PRO A 249 5.47 38.26 20.16
N GLU A 250 6.59 38.62 20.77
CA GLU A 250 7.47 37.71 21.49
C GLU A 250 6.76 36.97 22.65
N PRO A 251 7.04 35.66 22.83
CA PRO A 251 6.45 34.86 23.88
C PRO A 251 6.99 35.26 25.26
N LYS A 252 6.08 35.53 26.20
CA LYS A 252 6.41 35.83 27.60
C LYS A 252 7.14 34.65 28.28
N PRO A 253 8.12 34.93 29.15
CA PRO A 253 8.90 33.90 29.83
C PRO A 253 8.04 33.04 30.77
N GLN A 254 8.16 31.72 30.65
CA GLN A 254 7.53 30.76 31.55
C GLN A 254 8.17 30.81 32.95
N PRO A 255 7.38 30.75 34.03
CA PRO A 255 7.88 30.76 35.39
C PRO A 255 8.65 29.47 35.72
N LYS A 256 9.72 29.64 36.51
CA LYS A 256 10.63 28.60 36.99
C LYS A 256 9.85 27.53 37.78
N PRO A 257 10.08 26.23 37.53
CA PRO A 257 9.44 25.16 38.31
C PRO A 257 9.92 25.17 39.76
N GLU A 258 8.95 25.07 40.67
CA GLU A 258 9.11 25.00 42.12
C GLU A 258 9.74 23.64 42.51
N PRO A 259 10.64 23.59 43.53
CA PRO A 259 11.34 22.37 43.89
C PRO A 259 10.40 21.32 44.50
N GLU A 260 10.52 20.10 43.98
CA GLU A 260 9.76 18.91 44.39
C GLU A 260 10.12 18.51 45.84
N PRO A 261 9.13 18.21 46.71
CA PRO A 261 9.37 17.92 48.13
C PRO A 261 10.02 16.54 48.31
N GLU A 262 11.06 16.49 49.15
CA GLU A 262 11.79 15.28 49.53
C GLU A 262 10.85 14.21 50.12
N LEU A 263 10.68 13.12 49.38
CA LEU A 263 9.94 11.94 49.81
C LEU A 263 10.73 11.15 50.86
N LYS A 264 10.12 10.94 52.02
CA LYS A 264 10.63 10.14 53.14
C LYS A 264 11.03 8.70 52.72
N PRO A 265 12.03 8.09 53.39
CA PRO A 265 12.51 6.76 53.05
C PRO A 265 11.45 5.70 53.33
N ARG A 266 11.18 4.83 52.34
CA ARG A 266 10.31 3.65 52.52
C ARG A 266 11.03 2.56 53.33
N PRO A 267 10.30 1.76 54.14
CA PRO A 267 10.87 0.68 54.93
C PRO A 267 11.39 -0.43 54.02
N LYS A 268 12.58 -0.96 54.33
CA LYS A 268 13.22 -2.08 53.63
C LYS A 268 12.36 -3.33 53.81
N LEU A 269 11.80 -3.82 52.71
CA LEU A 269 11.09 -5.10 52.66
C LEU A 269 12.12 -6.22 52.47
N ASP A 270 11.95 -7.28 53.24
CA ASP A 270 12.89 -8.36 53.43
C ASP A 270 13.38 -9.05 52.15
N THR A 271 14.68 -9.36 52.19
CA THR A 271 15.49 -9.94 51.13
C THR A 271 15.06 -11.37 50.83
N ARG A 272 14.39 -11.54 49.69
CA ARG A 272 14.14 -12.86 49.09
C ARG A 272 15.48 -13.47 48.64
N PRO A 273 15.74 -14.78 48.88
CA PRO A 273 17.01 -15.41 48.53
C PRO A 273 17.31 -15.27 47.03
N SER A 274 18.43 -14.61 46.72
CA SER A 274 18.92 -14.40 45.37
C SER A 274 19.52 -15.70 44.83
N PHE A 275 18.73 -16.42 44.02
CA PHE A 275 19.28 -17.41 43.11
C PHE A 275 20.23 -16.71 42.11
N PRO A 276 21.33 -17.37 41.69
CA PRO A 276 22.26 -16.80 40.72
C PRO A 276 21.51 -16.35 39.45
N PRO A 277 21.90 -15.23 38.82
CA PRO A 277 21.20 -14.69 37.67
C PRO A 277 21.29 -15.66 36.49
N SER A 278 20.30 -16.54 36.36
CA SER A 278 20.13 -17.39 35.20
C SER A 278 19.92 -16.47 33.99
N LYS A 279 20.61 -16.78 32.87
CA LYS A 279 20.51 -16.03 31.61
C LYS A 279 19.06 -15.62 31.31
N PRO A 280 18.81 -14.38 30.86
CA PRO A 280 17.45 -13.90 30.61
C PRO A 280 16.80 -14.81 29.57
N ARG A 281 15.66 -15.41 29.95
CA ARG A 281 14.90 -16.29 29.06
C ARG A 281 14.17 -15.42 28.04
N LEU A 282 14.23 -15.81 26.77
CA LEU A 282 13.57 -15.08 25.69
C LEU A 282 12.05 -15.07 25.90
N PHE A 283 11.49 -16.24 26.23
CA PHE A 283 10.07 -16.48 26.48
C PHE A 283 9.78 -16.66 27.96
N CYS A 284 8.54 -16.34 28.35
CA CYS A 284 8.02 -16.75 29.65
C CYS A 284 7.94 -18.28 29.77
N LEU A 285 8.14 -18.81 30.99
CA LEU A 285 8.02 -20.24 31.26
C LEU A 285 6.70 -20.85 30.75
N TYR A 286 5.56 -20.24 31.08
CA TYR A 286 4.26 -20.69 30.60
C TYR A 286 4.13 -20.58 29.06
N ALA A 287 4.75 -19.55 28.46
CA ALA A 287 4.78 -19.42 27.01
C ALA A 287 5.56 -20.56 26.36
N LYS A 288 6.69 -20.94 26.98
CA LYS A 288 7.54 -22.05 26.54
C LYS A 288 6.80 -23.39 26.67
N ASP A 289 6.11 -23.64 27.77
CA ASP A 289 5.30 -24.86 27.95
C ASP A 289 4.25 -25.01 26.83
N LEU A 290 3.62 -23.89 26.41
CA LEU A 290 2.69 -23.89 25.27
C LEU A 290 3.36 -24.12 23.91
N GLN A 291 4.66 -23.79 23.76
CA GLN A 291 5.44 -24.09 22.56
C GLN A 291 5.87 -25.56 22.51
N ASP A 292 6.22 -26.13 23.67
CA ASP A 292 6.72 -27.50 23.82
C ASP A 292 5.59 -28.54 23.73
N ASP A 293 4.39 -28.23 24.26
CA ASP A 293 3.21 -29.10 24.18
C ASP A 293 2.06 -28.44 23.38
N PRO A 294 1.90 -28.78 22.09
CA PRO A 294 0.80 -28.30 21.24
C PRO A 294 -0.61 -28.60 21.77
N TRP A 295 -0.77 -29.56 22.67
CA TRP A 295 -2.08 -29.98 23.20
C TRP A 295 -2.43 -29.28 24.52
N LEU A 296 -1.46 -28.65 25.18
CA LEU A 296 -1.67 -27.93 26.44
C LEU A 296 -2.66 -26.76 26.28
N PRO A 297 -3.90 -26.83 26.80
CA PRO A 297 -4.89 -25.78 26.55
C PRO A 297 -4.49 -24.45 27.19
N LEU A 298 -4.98 -23.35 26.62
CA LEU A 298 -4.83 -22.03 27.25
C LEU A 298 -5.45 -22.00 28.65
N ALA A 299 -4.71 -21.40 29.59
CA ALA A 299 -5.15 -21.15 30.94
C ALA A 299 -6.49 -20.41 30.97
N LYS A 300 -7.28 -20.67 32.02
CA LYS A 300 -8.62 -20.09 32.19
C LYS A 300 -8.60 -18.55 32.23
N SER A 301 -7.48 -17.93 32.58
CA SER A 301 -7.28 -16.47 32.55
C SER A 301 -7.42 -15.84 31.15
N TYR A 302 -7.30 -16.63 30.08
CA TYR A 302 -7.43 -16.16 28.69
C TYR A 302 -8.79 -16.48 28.05
N ARG A 303 -9.73 -17.08 28.79
CA ARG A 303 -11.09 -17.35 28.32
C ARG A 303 -11.92 -16.05 28.28
N PRO A 304 -13.08 -16.03 27.60
CA PRO A 304 -14.07 -14.97 27.78
C PRO A 304 -14.32 -14.74 29.28
N CYS A 305 -14.27 -13.49 29.72
CA CYS A 305 -14.33 -13.06 31.14
C CYS A 305 -13.06 -13.31 31.99
N GLY A 306 -11.96 -13.79 31.41
CA GLY A 306 -10.67 -13.88 32.10
C GLY A 306 -9.97 -12.52 32.28
N ASP A 307 -8.96 -12.48 33.15
CA ASP A 307 -8.18 -11.26 33.44
C ASP A 307 -7.01 -11.02 32.46
N ASN A 308 -6.83 -11.90 31.47
CA ASN A 308 -5.75 -11.90 30.50
C ASN A 308 -4.33 -11.81 31.10
N LYS A 309 -4.15 -12.28 32.33
CA LYS A 309 -2.83 -12.36 32.96
C LYS A 309 -2.23 -13.73 32.79
N CYS A 310 -0.92 -13.75 32.53
CA CYS A 310 -0.16 -14.98 32.51
C CYS A 310 -0.13 -15.61 33.92
N PRO A 311 -0.47 -16.90 34.09
CA PRO A 311 -0.46 -17.55 35.39
C PRO A 311 0.94 -17.62 36.02
N PHE A 312 1.99 -17.51 35.20
CA PHE A 312 3.38 -17.59 35.64
C PHE A 312 4.00 -16.21 35.92
N CYS A 313 4.19 -15.37 34.90
CA CYS A 313 4.85 -14.07 35.05
C CYS A 313 3.90 -12.93 35.46
N ARG A 314 2.58 -13.18 35.50
CA ARG A 314 1.52 -12.18 35.82
C ARG A 314 1.44 -10.99 34.87
N THR A 315 2.20 -11.01 33.77
CA THR A 315 2.11 -10.00 32.70
C THR A 315 0.72 -10.01 32.09
N TYR A 316 0.13 -8.82 31.98
CA TYR A 316 -1.15 -8.61 31.30
C TYR A 316 -0.95 -8.58 29.79
N LEU A 317 -1.71 -9.41 29.07
CA LEU A 317 -1.71 -9.44 27.61
C LEU A 317 -2.99 -8.76 27.11
N SER A 318 -2.85 -7.68 26.33
CA SER A 318 -3.98 -6.89 25.82
C SER A 318 -4.70 -7.57 24.64
N MET A 319 -5.14 -8.81 24.84
CA MET A 319 -5.85 -9.61 23.84
C MET A 319 -7.34 -9.71 24.18
N ARG A 320 -8.19 -9.67 23.16
CA ARG A 320 -9.63 -9.92 23.34
C ARG A 320 -9.89 -11.42 23.14
N PRO A 321 -10.54 -12.10 24.10
CA PRO A 321 -10.98 -13.48 23.90
C PRO A 321 -11.83 -13.60 22.64
N GLY A 322 -11.59 -14.62 21.81
CA GLY A 322 -12.32 -14.84 20.55
C GLY A 322 -11.88 -13.97 19.37
N LYS A 323 -11.01 -12.97 19.58
CA LYS A 323 -10.40 -12.25 18.46
C LYS A 323 -9.43 -13.17 17.73
N VAL A 324 -9.50 -13.16 16.41
CA VAL A 324 -8.57 -13.83 15.50
C VAL A 324 -7.93 -12.74 14.66
N TRP A 325 -6.64 -12.87 14.35
CA TRP A 325 -5.96 -11.97 13.42
C TRP A 325 -5.83 -12.66 12.08
N GLU A 326 -6.16 -11.94 11.02
CA GLU A 326 -6.02 -12.41 9.64
C GLU A 326 -4.82 -11.72 9.00
N ILE A 327 -3.94 -12.53 8.42
CA ILE A 327 -2.80 -12.07 7.63
C ILE A 327 -2.97 -12.59 6.22
N VAL A 328 -2.86 -11.70 5.23
CA VAL A 328 -2.88 -12.07 3.81
C VAL A 328 -1.44 -12.06 3.30
N VAL A 329 -0.93 -13.22 2.89
CA VAL A 329 0.44 -13.38 2.42
C VAL A 329 0.46 -13.60 0.91
N ASP A 330 1.28 -12.80 0.23
CA ASP A 330 1.49 -12.87 -1.19
C ASP A 330 2.54 -13.94 -1.51
N ASN A 331 2.13 -15.04 -2.15
CA ASN A 331 3.06 -16.09 -2.62
C ASN A 331 3.89 -15.70 -3.86
N CYS A 332 4.04 -14.40 -4.13
CA CYS A 332 4.65 -13.88 -5.37
C CYS A 332 6.16 -14.10 -5.51
N LYS A 333 6.80 -14.91 -4.64
CA LYS A 333 8.26 -15.10 -4.67
C LYS A 333 8.76 -16.20 -5.59
N GLU A 334 7.92 -17.00 -6.24
CA GLU A 334 8.41 -17.95 -7.25
C GLU A 334 8.78 -17.23 -8.54
N PRO A 335 10.09 -17.15 -8.89
CA PRO A 335 10.50 -16.59 -10.15
C PRO A 335 10.42 -17.72 -11.19
N ARG A 336 9.63 -17.50 -12.25
CA ARG A 336 9.83 -18.00 -13.64
C ARG A 336 8.77 -18.87 -14.30
N SER A 337 7.65 -19.26 -13.66
CA SER A 337 6.57 -19.90 -14.44
C SER A 337 5.54 -18.88 -14.92
N SER A 338 5.59 -18.57 -16.22
CA SER A 338 4.62 -17.75 -16.93
C SER A 338 3.18 -18.22 -16.67
N HIS A 339 2.35 -17.32 -16.13
CA HIS A 339 0.87 -17.39 -16.08
C HIS A 339 0.19 -18.17 -14.94
N ARG A 340 0.81 -18.32 -13.76
CA ARG A 340 0.01 -18.63 -12.55
C ARG A 340 -0.50 -17.34 -11.92
N LYS A 341 -1.83 -17.24 -11.77
CA LYS A 341 -2.50 -16.18 -10.99
C LYS A 341 -1.88 -16.15 -9.60
N SER A 342 -1.48 -14.97 -9.12
CA SER A 342 -1.01 -14.77 -7.75
C SER A 342 -2.09 -15.28 -6.79
N ALA A 343 -1.85 -16.43 -6.17
CA ALA A 343 -2.73 -16.93 -5.14
C ALA A 343 -2.32 -16.25 -3.83
N TYR A 344 -3.19 -15.37 -3.35
CA TYR A 344 -3.11 -14.84 -2.00
C TYR A 344 -3.53 -15.94 -1.03
N ARG A 345 -2.75 -16.16 0.02
CA ARG A 345 -3.08 -17.12 1.09
C ARG A 345 -3.48 -16.33 2.33
N VAL A 346 -4.60 -16.69 2.95
CA VAL A 346 -5.11 -16.01 4.14
C VAL A 346 -4.89 -16.91 5.34
N PHE A 347 -4.21 -16.38 6.36
CA PHE A 347 -3.89 -17.09 7.59
C PHE A 347 -4.58 -16.46 8.78
N ARG A 348 -5.26 -17.27 9.57
CA ARG A 348 -5.87 -16.93 10.85
C ARG A 348 -4.97 -17.33 12.01
N ILE A 349 -4.50 -16.34 12.75
CA ILE A 349 -3.67 -16.52 13.94
C ILE A 349 -4.55 -16.61 15.18
N LYS A 350 -4.48 -17.74 15.86
CA LYS A 350 -5.22 -17.97 17.11
C LYS A 350 -4.59 -17.23 18.27
N ASN A 351 -5.41 -16.91 19.27
CA ASN A 351 -4.97 -16.36 20.56
C ASN A 351 -3.82 -17.13 21.21
N ARG A 352 -3.76 -18.45 21.02
CA ARG A 352 -2.71 -19.29 21.58
C ARG A 352 -1.32 -18.95 21.04
N PHE A 353 -1.21 -18.61 19.75
CA PHE A 353 0.04 -18.16 19.15
C PHE A 353 0.59 -16.90 19.83
N ILE A 354 -0.29 -15.94 20.12
CA ILE A 354 0.08 -14.68 20.79
C ILE A 354 0.57 -14.95 22.21
N VAL A 355 -0.15 -15.80 22.96
CA VAL A 355 0.24 -16.15 24.33
C VAL A 355 1.58 -16.88 24.34
N LYS A 356 1.82 -17.84 23.45
CA LYS A 356 3.12 -18.54 23.44
C LYS A 356 4.29 -17.68 22.94
N SER A 357 4.02 -16.49 22.40
CA SER A 357 5.02 -15.51 21.98
C SER A 357 5.41 -14.51 23.09
N HIS A 358 4.73 -14.48 24.24
CA HIS A 358 4.98 -13.43 25.25
C HIS A 358 6.25 -13.66 26.08
N ARG A 359 6.79 -12.56 26.62
CA ARG A 359 8.01 -12.55 27.44
C ARG A 359 7.71 -12.23 28.90
N GLU A 360 8.60 -12.62 29.81
CA GLU A 360 8.42 -12.38 31.26
C GLU A 360 8.38 -10.89 31.60
N GLN A 361 9.19 -10.08 30.93
CA GLN A 361 9.30 -8.63 31.15
C GLN A 361 8.28 -7.82 30.33
N GLY A 362 7.30 -8.47 29.72
CA GLY A 362 6.39 -7.84 28.77
C GLY A 362 6.92 -7.80 27.34
N GLY A 363 6.04 -7.43 26.42
CA GLY A 363 6.25 -7.57 24.99
C GLY A 363 6.25 -9.02 24.52
N PHE A 364 6.70 -9.21 23.28
CA PHE A 364 6.61 -10.46 22.54
C PHE A 364 7.95 -10.78 21.86
N ALA A 365 8.22 -12.06 21.67
CA ALA A 365 9.28 -12.56 20.82
C ALA A 365 8.66 -13.45 19.75
N CYS A 366 9.08 -13.32 18.50
CA CYS A 366 8.52 -14.11 17.41
C CYS A 366 8.97 -15.58 17.51
N VAL A 367 8.01 -16.48 17.73
CA VAL A 367 8.26 -17.94 17.83
C VAL A 367 8.82 -18.50 16.52
N LEU A 368 8.38 -17.97 15.38
CA LEU A 368 8.87 -18.41 14.07
C LEU A 368 10.32 -17.95 13.83
N CYS A 369 10.70 -16.73 14.22
CA CYS A 369 12.11 -16.31 14.18
C CYS A 369 12.98 -17.19 15.06
N ALA A 370 12.56 -17.46 16.30
CA ALA A 370 13.34 -18.30 17.22
C ALA A 370 13.55 -19.73 16.68
N ARG A 371 12.63 -20.21 15.83
CA ARG A 371 12.71 -21.54 15.21
C ARG A 371 13.49 -21.55 13.89
N PHE A 372 13.25 -20.58 13.01
CA PHE A 372 13.71 -20.61 11.62
C PHE A 372 14.84 -19.63 11.30
N ARG A 373 15.15 -18.69 12.19
CA ARG A 373 16.12 -17.61 11.95
C ARG A 373 17.26 -17.65 12.97
N ARG A 374 18.36 -16.99 12.61
CA ARG A 374 19.56 -16.87 13.47
C ARG A 374 19.41 -15.81 14.55
N PHE A 375 18.45 -14.91 14.40
CA PHE A 375 18.22 -13.79 15.30
C PHE A 375 16.74 -13.78 15.71
N ASP A 376 16.53 -13.60 17.01
CA ASP A 376 15.20 -13.45 17.58
C ASP A 376 14.68 -12.03 17.35
N MET A 377 13.42 -11.90 16.91
CA MET A 377 12.76 -10.61 16.80
C MET A 377 11.91 -10.32 18.03
N LEU A 378 12.09 -9.12 18.61
CA LEU A 378 11.38 -8.65 19.80
C LEU A 378 10.37 -7.56 19.45
N CYS A 379 9.09 -7.83 19.68
CA CYS A 379 7.98 -6.91 19.40
C CYS A 379 7.47 -6.30 20.71
N ARG A 380 7.13 -5.01 20.72
CA ARG A 380 6.67 -4.30 21.93
C ARG A 380 5.24 -4.66 22.31
N ASP A 381 4.40 -4.88 21.30
CA ASP A 381 2.97 -5.12 21.43
C ASP A 381 2.50 -6.17 20.41
N ILE A 382 1.24 -6.58 20.52
CA ILE A 382 0.62 -7.60 19.66
C ILE A 382 0.59 -7.12 18.19
N GLY A 383 0.28 -5.85 17.94
CA GLY A 383 0.23 -5.30 16.58
C GLY A 383 1.59 -5.36 15.90
N SER A 384 2.65 -4.98 16.62
CA SER A 384 4.04 -5.11 16.14
C SER A 384 4.43 -6.56 15.84
N LEU A 385 3.92 -7.54 16.61
CA LEU A 385 4.14 -8.97 16.34
C LEU A 385 3.44 -9.41 15.05
N ILE A 386 2.17 -9.03 14.88
CA ILE A 386 1.37 -9.39 13.69
C ILE A 386 1.96 -8.76 12.41
N ASP A 387 2.36 -7.49 12.46
CA ASP A 387 3.00 -6.82 11.31
C ASP A 387 4.34 -7.48 10.95
N HIS A 388 5.12 -7.88 11.96
CA HIS A 388 6.35 -8.64 11.73
C HIS A 388 6.09 -10.00 11.07
N LEU A 389 5.10 -10.77 11.54
CA LEU A 389 4.72 -12.04 10.92
C LEU A 389 4.34 -11.86 9.45
N TRP A 390 3.56 -10.81 9.15
CA TRP A 390 3.13 -10.53 7.79
C TRP A 390 4.29 -10.17 6.84
N ARG A 391 5.28 -9.41 7.33
CA ARG A 391 6.39 -8.90 6.50
C ARG A 391 7.53 -9.89 6.34
N GLU A 392 7.90 -10.57 7.41
CA GLU A 392 9.17 -11.31 7.48
C GLU A 392 9.01 -12.82 7.27
N HIS A 393 7.80 -13.35 7.47
CA HIS A 393 7.53 -14.77 7.34
C HIS A 393 6.81 -15.13 6.04
N THR A 394 7.22 -16.25 5.46
CA THR A 394 6.59 -16.82 4.26
C THR A 394 5.35 -17.62 4.63
N ALA A 395 4.46 -17.86 3.66
CA ALA A 395 3.28 -18.70 3.85
C ALA A 395 3.67 -20.10 4.37
N ASP A 396 4.73 -20.69 3.81
CA ASP A 396 5.23 -21.99 4.23
C ASP A 396 5.66 -21.97 5.72
N GLU A 397 6.43 -20.96 6.14
CA GLU A 397 6.84 -20.79 7.56
C GLU A 397 5.65 -20.61 8.51
N LEU A 398 4.56 -19.97 8.07
CA LEU A 398 3.35 -19.79 8.87
C LEU A 398 2.59 -21.12 9.06
N GLU A 399 2.55 -21.98 8.05
CA GLU A 399 1.90 -23.30 8.12
C GLU A 399 2.56 -24.27 9.12
N TRP A 400 3.84 -24.05 9.44
CA TRP A 400 4.55 -24.89 10.40
C TRP A 400 4.03 -24.75 11.84
N ASP A 401 3.20 -23.76 12.13
CA ASP A 401 2.65 -23.53 13.46
C ASP A 401 1.16 -23.88 13.53
N ILE A 402 0.80 -24.87 14.36
CA ILE A 402 -0.58 -25.37 14.55
C ILE A 402 -1.58 -24.30 15.03
N ASP A 403 -1.08 -23.21 15.61
CA ASP A 403 -1.90 -22.09 16.07
C ASP A 403 -2.14 -21.04 14.98
N VAL A 404 -1.59 -21.24 13.79
CA VAL A 404 -1.80 -20.45 12.58
C VAL A 404 -2.50 -21.35 11.56
N VAL A 405 -3.70 -20.95 11.11
CA VAL A 405 -4.55 -21.80 10.25
C VAL A 405 -4.84 -21.06 8.95
N GLU A 406 -4.55 -21.69 7.81
CA GLU A 406 -4.95 -21.17 6.50
C GLU A 406 -6.47 -21.27 6.30
N CYS A 407 -7.07 -20.28 5.63
CA CYS A 407 -8.53 -20.11 5.48
C CYS A 407 -9.01 -20.14 4.03
#